data_AF-A0A7W1FI04-F1
#
_entry.id   AF-A0A7W1FI04-F1
#
_cell.length_a   1.000
_cell.length_b   1.000
_cell.length_c   1.000
_cell.angle_alpha   90.00
_cell.angle_beta   90.00
_cell.angle_gamma   90.00
#
_symmetry.space_group_name_H-M   'P 1'
#
loop_
_entity.id
_entity.type
_entity.pdbx_description
1 polymer ?
#
loop_
_entity_poly.entity_id
_entity_poly.type
_entity_poly.pdbx_seq_one_letter_code
_entity_poly.pdbx_strand_id
1 'polypeptide(L)'
;MHWFCLLLLCTVAATAEPAKPSKPTPGASELPKLDDKNYKAMVDLVRPTPEELRWKDIGWRNDLMTAVAEAKALQRPILLWSDQGNPLGLPDFAPSINTVIARKEVYSDPEVQELCKQFVCTTAEVWTLATGRSPASEWFHAAGGPREGGRAHGLYIFGPDGQNLGFHFISRPKPPVVTLIKEALAKWDGMVKEKGYKPKPIAAQVPGPTWPEVAAKSGLFLYVVGRDLPRELSRDLPREKADERRMWNHLYLDLSAKEARDFLPASGLAKGQVAEATVKRLARRYLVDFTKGNNSGYKSDAAIKSAWLTTEVVGTSGSLVTVRLHGEAVTEEASEGYVVPTTSPPQLLIYGDHRVDVPGVYGFACTLHGKAVFDTQANRFVFFELVGAGTRKGGRDKNDYLPAPMGVAFMLEGQYEVPADNKKKKKKN
;
A
#
# COMPACT_ATOMS: atom_id res chain seq x y z
N MET A 1 24.89 -45.84 -49.95
CA MET A 1 23.60 -46.28 -49.37
C MET A 1 23.67 -46.04 -47.87
N HIS A 2 23.06 -44.96 -47.38
CA HIS A 2 23.08 -44.58 -45.96
C HIS A 2 21.81 -45.07 -45.25
N TRP A 3 22.00 -45.73 -44.12
CA TRP A 3 20.97 -46.14 -43.16
C TRP A 3 20.55 -44.95 -42.29
N PHE A 4 19.24 -44.74 -42.14
CA PHE A 4 18.63 -43.82 -41.18
C PHE A 4 18.04 -44.63 -40.03
N CYS A 5 18.60 -44.52 -38.82
CA CYS A 5 17.98 -45.00 -37.58
C CYS A 5 17.13 -43.87 -36.98
N LEU A 6 15.81 -44.07 -36.96
CA LEU A 6 14.86 -43.22 -36.23
C LEU A 6 14.82 -43.70 -34.76
N LEU A 7 15.26 -42.85 -33.82
CA LEU A 7 15.12 -43.07 -32.38
C LEU A 7 13.89 -42.31 -31.89
N LEU A 8 12.84 -43.05 -31.54
CA LEU A 8 11.62 -42.51 -30.92
C LEU A 8 11.88 -42.29 -29.42
N LEU A 9 11.96 -41.04 -29.00
CA LEU A 9 12.04 -40.66 -27.58
C LEU A 9 10.61 -40.50 -27.02
N CYS A 10 10.14 -41.50 -26.28
CA CYS A 10 8.92 -41.40 -25.47
C CYS A 10 9.21 -40.61 -24.20
N THR A 11 8.84 -39.33 -24.17
CA THR A 11 8.76 -38.54 -22.93
C THR A 11 7.52 -38.93 -22.14
N VAL A 12 7.72 -39.61 -21.01
CA VAL A 12 6.66 -39.86 -20.02
C VAL A 12 6.45 -38.57 -19.22
N ALA A 13 5.36 -37.85 -19.49
CA ALA A 13 4.93 -36.73 -18.67
C ALA A 13 4.35 -37.27 -17.36
N ALA A 14 5.07 -37.11 -16.25
CA ALA A 14 4.57 -37.39 -14.92
C ALA A 14 3.51 -36.35 -14.55
N THR A 15 2.23 -36.74 -14.59
CA THR A 15 1.13 -35.96 -14.03
C THR A 15 1.23 -35.98 -12.51
N ALA A 16 1.70 -34.88 -11.90
CA ALA A 16 1.60 -34.71 -10.47
C ALA A 16 0.11 -34.59 -10.08
N GLU A 17 -0.37 -35.49 -9.21
CA GLU A 17 -1.72 -35.39 -8.66
C GLU A 17 -1.87 -34.05 -7.90
N PRO A 18 -3.01 -33.35 -8.07
CA PRO A 18 -3.28 -32.15 -7.30
C PRO A 18 -3.32 -32.50 -5.81
N ALA A 19 -2.49 -31.81 -5.02
CA ALA A 19 -2.41 -32.03 -3.58
C ALA A 19 -3.80 -31.90 -2.94
N LYS A 20 -4.18 -32.90 -2.14
CA LYS A 20 -5.45 -32.89 -1.39
C LYS A 20 -5.51 -31.65 -0.50
N PRO A 21 -6.66 -30.95 -0.41
CA PRO A 21 -6.81 -29.80 0.47
C PRO A 21 -6.53 -30.24 1.92
N SER A 22 -5.59 -29.54 2.57
CA SER A 22 -5.27 -29.78 3.98
C SER A 22 -6.48 -29.45 4.86
N LYS A 23 -6.69 -30.26 5.91
CA LYS A 23 -7.73 -29.98 6.93
C LYS A 23 -7.50 -28.61 7.56
N PRO A 24 -8.55 -27.83 7.85
CA PRO A 24 -8.42 -26.54 8.50
C PRO A 24 -7.74 -26.71 9.87
N THR A 25 -6.70 -25.92 10.11
CA THR A 25 -5.96 -25.89 11.37
C THR A 25 -6.90 -25.44 12.50
N PRO A 26 -7.01 -26.18 13.62
CA PRO A 26 -7.77 -25.73 14.79
C PRO A 26 -7.18 -24.44 15.36
N GLY A 27 -7.98 -23.37 15.49
CA GLY A 27 -7.59 -22.14 16.21
C GLY A 27 -7.86 -20.81 15.51
N ALA A 28 -8.27 -20.79 14.23
CA ALA A 28 -8.77 -19.55 13.62
C ALA A 28 -10.22 -19.34 14.08
N SER A 29 -10.48 -18.32 14.91
CA SER A 29 -11.85 -17.87 15.15
C SER A 29 -12.47 -17.51 13.80
N GLU A 30 -13.52 -18.24 13.41
CA GLU A 30 -14.21 -18.00 12.14
C GLU A 30 -14.72 -16.56 12.12
N LEU A 31 -14.32 -15.79 11.10
CA LEU A 31 -14.83 -14.43 10.95
C LEU A 31 -16.35 -14.50 10.75
N PRO A 32 -17.14 -13.58 11.37
CA PRO A 32 -18.55 -13.53 11.09
C PRO A 32 -18.77 -13.31 9.60
N LYS A 33 -19.72 -14.05 9.01
CA LYS A 33 -20.10 -13.85 7.62
C LYS A 33 -20.50 -12.39 7.42
N LEU A 34 -19.85 -11.73 6.48
CA LEU A 34 -20.10 -10.33 6.16
C LEU A 34 -21.53 -10.18 5.62
N ASP A 35 -22.26 -9.17 6.08
CA ASP A 35 -23.62 -8.85 5.64
C ASP A 35 -23.95 -7.35 5.79
N ASP A 36 -25.17 -6.96 5.41
CA ASP A 36 -25.65 -5.58 5.52
C ASP A 36 -25.64 -5.02 6.96
N LYS A 37 -25.72 -5.89 7.98
CA LYS A 37 -25.81 -5.50 9.39
C LYS A 37 -24.43 -5.27 9.99
N ASN A 38 -23.41 -6.00 9.52
CA ASN A 38 -22.07 -5.97 10.11
C ASN A 38 -20.98 -5.35 9.21
N TYR A 39 -21.21 -5.13 7.91
CA TYR A 39 -20.14 -4.63 7.03
C TYR A 39 -19.57 -3.28 7.50
N LYS A 40 -20.40 -2.41 8.08
CA LYS A 40 -19.95 -1.10 8.57
C LYS A 40 -18.97 -1.23 9.73
N ALA A 41 -19.24 -2.16 10.66
CA ALA A 41 -18.33 -2.45 11.76
C ALA A 41 -17.01 -3.04 11.24
N MET A 42 -17.07 -3.86 10.17
CA MET A 42 -15.87 -4.37 9.52
C MET A 42 -15.07 -3.25 8.82
N VAL A 43 -15.73 -2.32 8.11
CA VAL A 43 -15.08 -1.12 7.56
C VAL A 43 -14.38 -0.32 8.66
N ASP A 44 -15.05 -0.09 9.79
CA ASP A 44 -14.47 0.67 10.91
C ASP A 44 -13.31 -0.08 11.58
N LEU A 45 -13.38 -1.42 11.66
CA LEU A 45 -12.29 -2.25 12.16
C LEU A 45 -11.06 -2.20 11.25
N VAL A 46 -11.25 -2.19 9.92
CA VAL A 46 -10.15 -2.15 8.94
C VAL A 46 -9.56 -0.75 8.83
N ARG A 47 -10.38 0.30 8.93
CA ARG A 47 -9.98 1.71 8.80
C ARG A 47 -8.78 2.05 9.71
N PRO A 48 -7.83 2.87 9.24
CA PRO A 48 -6.76 3.36 10.11
C PRO A 48 -7.34 4.30 11.18
N THR A 49 -6.81 4.21 12.40
CA THR A 49 -7.15 5.11 13.49
C THR A 49 -6.46 6.48 13.31
N PRO A 50 -6.93 7.54 13.98
CA PRO A 50 -6.22 8.83 13.98
C PRO A 50 -4.74 8.69 14.42
N GLU A 51 -4.45 7.92 15.47
CA GLU A 51 -3.09 7.63 15.93
C GLU A 51 -2.24 6.97 14.84
N GLU A 52 -2.81 6.01 14.10
CA GLU A 52 -2.14 5.34 12.98
C GLU A 52 -1.87 6.29 11.80
N LEU A 53 -2.64 7.38 11.66
CA LEU A 53 -2.48 8.38 10.61
C LEU A 53 -1.60 9.57 11.00
N ARG A 54 -1.12 9.67 12.25
CA ARG A 54 -0.31 10.81 12.72
C ARG A 54 0.91 11.12 11.85
N TRP A 55 1.52 10.13 11.21
CA TRP A 55 2.61 10.37 10.24
C TRP A 55 2.21 11.33 9.09
N LYS A 56 0.92 11.52 8.79
CA LYS A 56 0.41 12.51 7.82
C LYS A 56 0.50 13.95 8.31
N ASP A 57 0.70 14.18 9.60
CA ASP A 57 0.87 15.53 10.17
C ASP A 57 2.22 16.15 9.75
N ILE A 58 3.16 15.31 9.31
CA ILE A 58 4.39 15.77 8.65
C ILE A 58 4.00 16.23 7.25
N GLY A 59 4.41 17.45 6.88
CA GLY A 59 4.15 18.01 5.56
C GLY A 59 4.98 17.32 4.47
N TRP A 60 4.61 16.11 4.09
CA TRP A 60 5.30 15.33 3.07
C TRP A 60 5.06 15.89 1.67
N ARG A 61 6.15 16.12 0.93
CA ARG A 61 6.11 16.25 -0.52
C ARG A 61 6.13 14.86 -1.17
N ASN A 62 5.35 14.72 -2.24
CA ASN A 62 5.26 13.51 -3.05
C ASN A 62 6.13 13.58 -4.32
N ASP A 63 6.73 14.75 -4.60
CA ASP A 63 7.67 14.98 -5.69
C ASP A 63 8.99 15.55 -5.15
N LEU A 64 10.08 14.82 -5.40
CA LEU A 64 11.41 15.16 -4.89
C LEU A 64 11.93 16.47 -5.49
N MET A 65 11.69 16.75 -6.77
CA MET A 65 12.26 17.95 -7.40
C MET A 65 11.57 19.22 -6.95
N THR A 66 10.26 19.18 -6.71
CA THR A 66 9.49 20.23 -6.05
C THR A 66 10.04 20.48 -4.64
N ALA A 67 10.29 19.42 -3.87
CA ALA A 67 10.89 19.53 -2.54
C ALA A 67 12.30 20.15 -2.57
N VAL A 68 13.14 19.78 -3.54
CA VAL A 68 14.48 20.36 -3.74
C VAL A 68 14.37 21.86 -4.06
N ALA A 69 13.48 22.25 -4.98
CA ALA A 69 13.27 23.65 -5.33
C ALA A 69 12.79 24.47 -4.12
N GLU A 70 11.84 23.93 -3.35
CA GLU A 70 11.34 24.54 -2.11
C GLU A 70 12.46 24.69 -1.06
N ALA A 71 13.24 23.62 -0.83
CA ALA A 71 14.35 23.63 0.12
C ALA A 71 15.39 24.70 -0.22
N LYS A 72 15.71 24.88 -1.51
CA LYS A 72 16.59 25.97 -1.98
C LYS A 72 16.00 27.34 -1.71
N ALA A 73 14.72 27.56 -2.04
CA ALA A 73 14.05 28.84 -1.84
C ALA A 73 13.93 29.24 -0.36
N LEU A 74 13.74 28.24 0.52
CA LEU A 74 13.66 28.38 1.97
C LEU A 74 15.02 28.34 2.65
N GLN A 75 16.07 27.91 1.95
CA GLN A 75 17.39 27.60 2.53
C GLN A 75 17.25 26.68 3.74
N ARG A 76 16.59 25.53 3.53
CA ARG A 76 16.30 24.51 4.55
C ARG A 76 16.85 23.15 4.10
N PRO A 77 17.20 22.27 5.05
CA PRO A 77 17.60 20.90 4.72
C PRO A 77 16.40 20.08 4.24
N ILE A 78 16.68 19.03 3.48
CA ILE A 78 15.71 18.06 2.95
C ILE A 78 15.82 16.79 3.80
N LEU A 79 14.66 16.26 4.20
CA LEU A 79 14.56 14.92 4.76
C LEU A 79 13.82 14.05 3.73
N LEU A 80 14.54 13.13 3.11
CA LEU A 80 14.01 12.21 2.11
C LEU A 80 13.81 10.83 2.73
N TRP A 81 12.56 10.38 2.74
CA TRP A 81 12.23 8.98 3.02
C TRP A 81 12.03 8.22 1.70
N SER A 82 12.95 7.31 1.40
CA SER A 82 12.92 6.46 0.21
C SER A 82 12.62 5.03 0.63
N ASP A 83 11.53 4.46 0.12
CA ASP A 83 11.16 3.07 0.37
C ASP A 83 10.34 2.50 -0.79
N GLN A 84 10.19 1.18 -0.82
CA GLN A 84 9.39 0.50 -1.84
C GLN A 84 7.90 0.79 -1.64
N GLY A 85 7.18 1.03 -2.75
CA GLY A 85 5.74 1.34 -2.75
C GLY A 85 5.37 2.80 -2.52
N ASN A 86 6.38 3.67 -2.43
CA ASN A 86 6.31 5.02 -1.89
C ASN A 86 5.79 5.03 -0.44
N PRO A 87 6.49 5.70 0.48
CA PRO A 87 6.04 5.82 1.86
C PRO A 87 4.66 6.44 2.10
N LEU A 88 4.10 7.15 1.14
CA LEU A 88 2.74 7.71 1.17
C LEU A 88 1.71 6.78 0.51
N GLY A 89 2.14 5.63 -0.03
CA GLY A 89 1.35 4.68 -0.83
C GLY A 89 1.23 5.15 -2.28
N LEU A 90 1.36 4.25 -3.25
CA LEU A 90 1.14 4.51 -4.68
C LEU A 90 -0.12 3.81 -5.20
N PRO A 91 -0.66 4.27 -6.35
CA PRO A 91 -1.55 3.45 -7.16
C PRO A 91 -0.87 2.13 -7.55
N ASP A 92 -1.59 1.01 -7.38
CA ASP A 92 -1.18 -0.33 -7.83
C ASP A 92 0.15 -0.87 -7.26
N PHE A 93 0.73 -0.22 -6.23
CA PHE A 93 1.99 -0.64 -5.63
C PHE A 93 1.96 -0.48 -4.11
N ALA A 94 1.86 -1.61 -3.38
CA ALA A 94 1.82 -1.56 -1.92
C ALA A 94 3.22 -1.31 -1.34
N PRO A 95 3.31 -0.50 -0.28
CA PRO A 95 4.58 -0.25 0.36
C PRO A 95 5.03 -1.39 1.25
N SER A 96 6.35 -1.41 1.46
CA SER A 96 7.00 -2.49 2.20
C SER A 96 6.54 -2.56 3.65
N ILE A 97 6.74 -3.71 4.28
CA ILE A 97 6.55 -3.85 5.73
C ILE A 97 7.43 -2.88 6.53
N ASN A 98 8.60 -2.51 5.99
CA ASN A 98 9.46 -1.51 6.60
C ASN A 98 8.78 -0.14 6.63
N THR A 99 8.08 0.21 5.57
CA THR A 99 7.29 1.45 5.51
C THR A 99 6.22 1.46 6.58
N VAL A 100 5.46 0.37 6.72
CA VAL A 100 4.38 0.29 7.71
C VAL A 100 4.90 0.49 9.14
N ILE A 101 5.97 -0.22 9.50
CA ILE A 101 6.56 -0.08 10.84
C ILE A 101 7.14 1.32 11.02
N ALA A 102 7.79 1.90 10.02
CA ALA A 102 8.30 3.27 10.11
C ALA A 102 7.18 4.31 10.30
N ARG A 103 6.03 4.18 9.62
CA ARG A 103 4.85 5.03 9.89
C ARG A 103 4.45 4.94 11.37
N LYS A 104 4.31 3.71 11.87
CA LYS A 104 3.83 3.42 13.23
C LYS A 104 4.80 3.87 14.33
N GLU A 105 6.08 3.54 14.21
CA GLU A 105 7.06 3.68 15.29
C GLU A 105 7.90 4.96 15.21
N VAL A 106 8.05 5.51 14.00
CA VAL A 106 8.97 6.63 13.76
C VAL A 106 8.17 7.89 13.43
N TYR A 107 7.40 7.88 12.35
CA TYR A 107 6.80 9.13 11.83
C TYR A 107 5.51 9.55 12.53
N SER A 108 4.83 8.65 13.25
CA SER A 108 3.74 8.99 14.17
C SER A 108 4.21 9.45 15.56
N ASP A 109 5.52 9.39 15.85
CA ASP A 109 6.05 9.79 17.15
C ASP A 109 6.16 11.33 17.29
N PRO A 110 5.68 11.92 18.40
CA PRO A 110 5.70 13.39 18.57
C PRO A 110 7.10 14.01 18.50
N GLU A 111 8.14 13.35 19.02
CA GLU A 111 9.51 13.87 19.00
C GLU A 111 10.01 13.95 17.56
N VAL A 112 9.80 12.89 16.78
CA VAL A 112 10.20 12.85 15.37
C VAL A 112 9.43 13.89 14.56
N GLN A 113 8.12 14.04 14.79
CA GLN A 113 7.32 15.08 14.13
C GLN A 113 7.85 16.49 14.40
N GLU A 114 8.24 16.79 15.64
CA GLU A 114 8.82 18.08 15.98
C GLU A 114 10.16 18.31 15.26
N LEU A 115 11.02 17.30 15.21
CA LEU A 115 12.27 17.36 14.47
C LEU A 115 12.04 17.56 12.96
N CYS A 116 11.05 16.87 12.38
CA CYS A 116 10.69 16.97 10.97
C CYS A 116 10.28 18.40 10.55
N LYS A 117 9.78 19.24 11.46
CA LYS A 117 9.43 20.65 11.16
C LYS A 117 10.63 21.49 10.73
N GLN A 118 11.86 21.03 10.97
CA GLN A 118 13.08 21.72 10.53
C GLN A 118 13.46 21.43 9.08
N PHE A 119 12.77 20.49 8.42
CA PHE A 119 13.11 19.99 7.09
C PHE A 119 11.99 20.20 6.09
N VAL A 120 12.36 20.34 4.82
CA VAL A 120 11.44 20.04 3.73
C VAL A 120 11.38 18.51 3.61
N CYS A 121 10.34 17.92 4.19
CA CYS A 121 10.13 16.47 4.18
C CYS A 121 9.57 16.01 2.83
N THR A 122 10.17 14.98 2.24
CA THR A 122 9.73 14.42 0.96
C THR A 122 9.86 12.91 0.97
N THR A 123 9.14 12.26 0.07
CA THR A 123 9.16 10.81 -0.11
C THR A 123 9.52 10.46 -1.54
N ALA A 124 10.06 9.26 -1.74
CA ALA A 124 10.30 8.74 -3.08
C ALA A 124 10.11 7.21 -3.10
N GLU A 125 9.74 6.70 -4.27
CA GLU A 125 9.77 5.27 -4.55
C GLU A 125 11.22 4.86 -4.86
N VAL A 126 11.73 3.89 -4.11
CA VAL A 126 13.15 3.54 -4.07
C VAL A 126 13.75 3.12 -5.42
N TRP A 127 13.00 2.36 -6.23
CA TRP A 127 13.49 1.86 -7.49
C TRP A 127 13.52 2.96 -8.55
N THR A 128 12.47 3.77 -8.59
CA THR A 128 12.38 4.97 -9.42
C THR A 128 13.55 5.90 -9.13
N LEU A 129 13.91 6.05 -7.86
CA LEU A 129 15.01 6.89 -7.44
C LEU A 129 16.38 6.32 -7.85
N ALA A 130 16.62 5.04 -7.61
CA ALA A 130 17.94 4.41 -7.79
C ALA A 130 18.26 3.99 -9.24
N THR A 131 17.29 3.44 -9.96
CA THR A 131 17.49 2.87 -11.30
C THR A 131 16.85 3.69 -12.40
N GLY A 132 16.01 4.66 -12.04
CA GLY A 132 15.36 5.56 -12.98
C GLY A 132 16.33 6.52 -13.67
N ARG A 133 15.81 7.15 -14.73
CA ARG A 133 16.50 8.19 -15.52
C ARG A 133 15.68 9.48 -15.51
N SER A 134 15.23 9.88 -14.34
CA SER A 134 14.47 11.11 -14.12
C SER A 134 15.36 12.20 -13.52
N PRO A 135 14.98 13.48 -13.60
CA PRO A 135 15.67 14.55 -12.89
C PRO A 135 15.83 14.26 -11.39
N ALA A 136 14.85 13.60 -10.76
CA ALA A 136 14.92 13.19 -9.36
C ALA A 136 16.01 12.13 -9.12
N SER A 137 16.09 11.11 -9.97
CA SER A 137 17.12 10.05 -9.90
C SER A 137 18.51 10.64 -10.12
N GLU A 138 18.67 11.51 -11.12
CA GLU A 138 19.93 12.18 -11.43
C GLU A 138 20.41 13.07 -10.29
N TRP A 139 19.50 13.88 -9.73
CA TRP A 139 19.78 14.71 -8.57
C TRP A 139 20.20 13.87 -7.35
N PHE A 140 19.47 12.80 -7.07
CA PHE A 140 19.78 11.92 -5.94
C PHE A 140 21.16 11.27 -6.06
N HIS A 141 21.52 10.79 -7.25
CA HIS A 141 22.86 10.25 -7.49
C HIS A 141 23.95 11.31 -7.37
N ALA A 142 23.70 12.53 -7.87
CA ALA A 142 24.63 13.64 -7.71
C ALA A 142 24.82 14.04 -6.23
N ALA A 143 23.77 13.90 -5.41
CA ALA A 143 23.80 14.11 -3.96
C ALA A 143 24.47 12.95 -3.16
N GLY A 144 24.99 11.93 -3.85
CA GLY A 144 25.65 10.76 -3.24
C GLY A 144 24.69 9.62 -2.89
N GLY A 145 23.47 9.63 -3.42
CA GLY A 145 22.56 8.50 -3.35
C GLY A 145 23.04 7.30 -4.17
N PRO A 146 22.77 6.06 -3.72
CA PRO A 146 23.18 4.86 -4.44
C PRO A 146 22.34 4.62 -5.70
N ARG A 147 22.97 4.04 -6.73
CA ARG A 147 22.33 3.60 -7.99
C ARG A 147 21.73 2.19 -7.92
N GLU A 148 21.95 1.50 -6.79
CA GLU A 148 21.43 0.16 -6.54
C GLU A 148 20.16 0.27 -5.69
N GLY A 149 19.01 -0.17 -6.20
CA GLY A 149 17.73 0.07 -5.53
C GLY A 149 17.65 -0.51 -4.11
N GLY A 150 18.15 -1.74 -3.89
CA GLY A 150 18.22 -2.31 -2.55
C GLY A 150 18.97 -1.45 -1.53
N ARG A 151 19.95 -0.64 -1.98
CA ARG A 151 20.72 0.28 -1.14
C ARG A 151 20.10 1.67 -1.03
N ALA A 152 19.16 2.00 -1.91
CA ALA A 152 18.44 3.28 -1.90
C ALA A 152 17.29 3.31 -0.87
N HIS A 153 17.07 2.23 -0.11
CA HIS A 153 16.09 2.19 0.97
C HIS A 153 16.62 2.93 2.20
N GLY A 154 15.83 3.85 2.73
CA GLY A 154 16.05 4.44 4.04
C GLY A 154 15.75 5.92 4.14
N LEU A 155 16.42 6.54 5.09
CA LEU A 155 16.29 7.94 5.43
C LEU A 155 17.57 8.67 5.01
N TYR A 156 17.41 9.66 4.15
CA TYR A 156 18.49 10.52 3.68
C TYR A 156 18.24 11.94 4.14
N ILE A 157 19.31 12.63 4.54
CA ILE A 157 19.24 14.05 4.88
C ILE A 157 20.25 14.80 4.03
N PHE A 158 19.76 15.81 3.31
CA PHE A 158 20.57 16.63 2.43
C PHE A 158 20.45 18.11 2.82
N GLY A 159 21.50 18.89 2.58
CA GLY A 159 21.37 20.34 2.48
C GLY A 159 20.54 20.74 1.24
N PRO A 160 20.11 22.01 1.14
CA PRO A 160 19.31 22.49 0.00
C PRO A 160 20.03 22.34 -1.35
N ASP A 161 21.36 22.29 -1.35
CA ASP A 161 22.19 22.13 -2.55
C ASP A 161 22.59 20.66 -2.83
N GLY A 162 22.00 19.70 -2.12
CA GLY A 162 22.29 18.27 -2.30
C GLY A 162 23.50 17.75 -1.52
N GLN A 163 24.10 18.57 -0.66
CA GLN A 163 25.18 18.12 0.22
C GLN A 163 24.66 17.07 1.22
N ASN A 164 25.28 15.89 1.29
CA ASN A 164 24.88 14.82 2.19
C ASN A 164 25.17 15.20 3.66
N LEU A 165 24.14 15.17 4.51
CA LEU A 165 24.22 15.40 5.96
C LEU A 165 24.13 14.11 6.76
N GLY A 166 23.51 13.08 6.19
CA GLY A 166 23.56 11.73 6.73
C GLY A 166 22.60 10.77 6.04
N PHE A 167 22.76 9.50 6.38
CA PHE A 167 21.99 8.40 5.86
C PHE A 167 21.81 7.33 6.94
N HIS A 168 20.63 6.74 7.00
CA HIS A 168 20.36 5.54 7.78
C HIS A 168 19.61 4.53 6.91
N PHE A 169 20.15 3.33 6.82
CA PHE A 169 19.58 2.25 6.02
C PHE A 169 18.29 1.75 6.67
N ILE A 170 17.20 1.82 5.92
CA ILE A 170 15.82 1.57 6.37
C ILE A 170 15.39 2.59 7.44
N SER A 171 14.25 3.25 7.27
CA SER A 171 13.76 4.30 8.18
C SER A 171 13.22 3.79 9.53
N ARG A 172 13.88 2.80 10.15
CA ARG A 172 13.57 2.21 11.46
C ARG A 172 14.80 1.44 12.00
N PRO A 173 14.87 1.13 13.30
CA PRO A 173 13.96 1.53 14.39
C PRO A 173 14.10 3.02 14.77
N LYS A 174 13.20 3.55 15.63
CA LYS A 174 13.19 4.97 16.04
C LYS A 174 14.52 5.50 16.56
N PRO A 175 15.24 4.84 17.50
CA PRO A 175 16.45 5.43 18.10
C PRO A 175 17.54 5.86 17.10
N PRO A 176 18.01 5.02 16.16
CA PRO A 176 19.00 5.46 15.17
C PRO A 176 18.47 6.53 14.22
N VAL A 177 17.16 6.55 13.91
CA VAL A 177 16.55 7.63 13.11
C VAL A 177 16.62 8.97 13.85
N VAL A 178 16.26 9.00 15.14
CA VAL A 178 16.35 10.22 15.96
C VAL A 178 17.80 10.70 16.07
N THR A 179 18.75 9.79 16.28
CA THR A 179 20.18 10.12 16.31
C THR A 179 20.62 10.74 14.99
N LEU A 180 20.32 10.13 13.85
CA LEU A 180 20.64 10.66 12.53
C LEU A 180 20.08 12.07 12.33
N ILE A 181 18.80 12.29 12.67
CA ILE A 181 18.16 13.59 12.48
C ILE A 181 18.84 14.67 13.33
N LYS A 182 19.14 14.38 14.59
CA LYS A 182 19.82 15.33 15.50
C LYS A 182 21.24 15.64 15.02
N GLU A 183 22.00 14.64 14.60
CA GLU A 183 23.35 14.83 14.05
C GLU A 183 23.33 15.64 12.76
N ALA A 184 22.37 15.39 11.87
CA ALA A 184 22.24 16.14 10.64
C ALA A 184 21.82 17.61 10.88
N LEU A 185 20.97 17.88 11.88
CA LEU A 185 20.66 19.26 12.30
C LEU A 185 21.90 19.97 12.86
N ALA A 186 22.72 19.29 13.67
CA ALA A 186 23.96 19.87 14.17
C ALA A 186 24.94 20.22 13.03
N LYS A 187 25.08 19.34 12.03
CA LYS A 187 25.86 19.63 10.80
C LYS A 187 25.26 20.80 10.02
N TRP A 188 23.94 20.84 9.90
CA TRP A 188 23.22 21.91 9.22
C TRP A 188 23.46 23.27 9.89
N ASP A 189 23.41 23.36 11.21
CA ASP A 189 23.69 24.60 11.96
C ASP A 189 25.11 25.11 11.72
N GLY A 190 26.08 24.20 11.58
CA GLY A 190 27.44 24.53 11.14
C GLY A 190 27.45 25.15 9.74
N MET A 191 26.75 24.52 8.79
CA MET A 191 26.65 25.01 7.41
C MET A 191 25.92 26.35 7.29
N VAL A 192 24.90 26.60 8.12
CA VAL A 192 24.22 27.90 8.17
C VAL A 192 25.19 29.02 8.47
N LYS A 193 26.10 28.80 9.44
CA LYS A 193 27.14 29.78 9.81
C LYS A 193 28.21 29.91 8.72
N GLU A 194 28.69 28.80 8.19
CA GLU A 194 29.77 28.76 7.19
C GLU A 194 29.34 29.39 5.85
N LYS A 195 28.15 29.03 5.36
CA LYS A 195 27.65 29.45 4.04
C LYS A 195 26.72 30.67 4.10
N GLY A 196 26.42 31.18 5.30
CA GLY A 196 25.55 32.34 5.48
C GLY A 196 24.10 32.11 5.07
N TYR A 197 23.59 30.86 5.18
CA TYR A 197 22.18 30.60 4.92
C TYR A 197 21.29 31.39 5.90
N LYS A 198 20.09 31.75 5.45
CA LYS A 198 19.04 32.43 6.21
C LYS A 198 17.76 31.59 6.13
N PRO A 199 17.69 30.49 6.91
CA PRO A 199 16.59 29.54 6.80
C PRO A 199 15.25 30.20 7.08
N LYS A 200 14.32 30.11 6.14
CA LYS A 200 12.96 30.65 6.25
C LYS A 200 12.02 29.63 6.91
N PRO A 201 10.89 30.06 7.50
CA PRO A 201 9.87 29.15 7.98
C PRO A 201 9.35 28.24 6.85
N ILE A 202 9.15 26.96 7.15
CA ILE A 202 8.50 26.01 6.25
C ILE A 202 6.99 26.15 6.45
N ALA A 203 6.25 26.35 5.36
CA ALA A 203 4.80 26.46 5.44
C ALA A 203 4.20 25.12 5.89
N ALA A 204 3.25 25.17 6.82
CA ALA A 204 2.42 24.02 7.11
C ALA A 204 1.69 23.61 5.83
N GLN A 205 1.72 22.32 5.49
CA GLN A 205 0.87 21.84 4.42
C GLN A 205 -0.58 21.82 4.87
N VAL A 206 -1.45 22.31 4.00
CA VAL A 206 -2.89 22.15 4.17
C VAL A 206 -3.22 20.68 3.83
N PRO A 207 -3.96 19.98 4.71
CA PRO A 207 -4.42 18.63 4.39
C PRO A 207 -5.17 18.62 3.05
N GLY A 208 -4.83 17.66 2.20
CA GLY A 208 -5.44 17.48 0.89
C GLY A 208 -5.21 16.07 0.36
N PRO A 209 -5.69 15.77 -0.86
CA PRO A 209 -5.34 14.54 -1.55
C PRO A 209 -3.85 14.26 -1.51
N THR A 210 -3.45 13.02 -1.23
CA THR A 210 -2.03 12.63 -1.27
C THR A 210 -1.49 12.70 -2.70
N TRP A 211 -2.36 12.44 -3.68
CA TRP A 211 -2.04 12.45 -5.11
C TRP A 211 -3.03 13.34 -5.88
N PRO A 212 -2.97 14.67 -5.69
CA PRO A 212 -3.99 15.59 -6.21
C PRO A 212 -4.09 15.53 -7.75
N GLU A 213 -2.97 15.36 -8.45
CA GLU A 213 -2.95 15.25 -9.91
C GLU A 213 -3.61 13.95 -10.42
N VAL A 214 -3.42 12.84 -9.70
CA VAL A 214 -4.03 11.54 -10.03
C VAL A 214 -5.52 11.58 -9.70
N ALA A 215 -5.86 12.07 -8.50
CA ALA A 215 -7.23 12.21 -8.05
C ALA A 215 -8.06 13.10 -8.99
N ALA A 216 -7.49 14.20 -9.48
CA ALA A 216 -8.17 15.12 -10.40
C ALA A 216 -8.50 14.51 -11.77
N LYS A 217 -7.74 13.49 -12.21
CA LYS A 217 -7.93 12.80 -13.50
C LYS A 217 -8.74 11.51 -13.37
N SER A 218 -8.85 10.99 -12.15
CA SER A 218 -9.55 9.74 -11.86
C SER A 218 -11.07 9.93 -11.91
N GLY A 219 -11.78 8.95 -12.46
CA GLY A 219 -13.24 8.87 -12.34
C GLY A 219 -13.68 8.46 -10.93
N LEU A 220 -12.85 7.63 -10.28
CA LEU A 220 -13.01 7.25 -8.88
C LEU A 220 -11.61 6.97 -8.30
N PHE A 221 -11.21 7.73 -7.28
CA PHE A 221 -9.93 7.57 -6.61
C PHE A 221 -10.16 7.08 -5.17
N LEU A 222 -9.71 5.86 -4.89
CA LEU A 222 -9.98 5.15 -3.65
C LEU A 222 -8.69 5.00 -2.83
N TYR A 223 -8.83 5.24 -1.53
CA TYR A 223 -7.88 4.83 -0.51
C TYR A 223 -8.19 3.38 -0.12
N VAL A 224 -7.23 2.48 -0.36
CA VAL A 224 -7.37 1.05 -0.08
C VAL A 224 -6.54 0.69 1.14
N VAL A 225 -7.15 0.05 2.12
CA VAL A 225 -6.53 -0.33 3.39
C VAL A 225 -6.61 -1.82 3.56
N GLY A 226 -5.48 -2.46 3.80
CA GLY A 226 -5.41 -3.84 4.25
C GLY A 226 -5.15 -3.87 5.75
N ARG A 227 -5.78 -4.79 6.48
CA ARG A 227 -5.52 -4.98 7.91
C ARG A 227 -5.54 -6.47 8.29
N ASP A 228 -4.51 -6.87 9.04
CA ASP A 228 -4.45 -8.14 9.74
C ASP A 228 -5.44 -8.10 10.91
N LEU A 229 -6.47 -8.96 10.85
CA LEU A 229 -7.56 -8.93 11.83
C LEU A 229 -7.17 -9.71 13.10
N PRO A 230 -7.82 -9.42 14.24
CA PRO A 230 -7.56 -10.18 15.47
C PRO A 230 -7.76 -11.69 15.27
N ARG A 231 -6.82 -12.49 15.76
CA ARG A 231 -6.91 -13.96 15.86
C ARG A 231 -6.26 -14.46 17.14
N GLU A 232 -6.70 -15.64 17.60
CA GLU A 232 -5.98 -16.35 18.64
C GLU A 232 -4.62 -16.82 18.11
N LEU A 233 -3.58 -16.63 18.92
CA LEU A 233 -2.25 -17.10 18.56
C LEU A 233 -2.15 -18.58 18.90
N SER A 234 -1.91 -19.42 17.90
CA SER A 234 -1.45 -20.78 18.17
C SER A 234 -0.10 -20.74 18.88
N ARG A 235 0.10 -21.64 19.84
CA ARG A 235 1.40 -21.85 20.51
C ARG A 235 2.50 -22.26 19.51
N ASP A 236 2.11 -22.74 18.33
CA ASP A 236 2.99 -23.24 17.28
C ASP A 236 3.41 -22.17 16.26
N LEU A 237 2.90 -20.94 16.38
CA LEU A 237 3.39 -19.85 15.54
C LEU A 237 4.81 -19.46 15.98
N PRO A 238 5.80 -19.41 15.06
CA PRO A 238 7.07 -18.73 15.32
C PRO A 238 6.74 -17.36 15.91
N ARG A 239 7.42 -16.98 17.00
CA ARG A 239 7.09 -15.79 17.82
C ARG A 239 6.86 -14.55 16.95
N GLU A 240 5.63 -14.34 16.51
CA GLU A 240 5.23 -13.11 15.82
C GLU A 240 5.51 -11.99 16.82
N LYS A 241 6.44 -11.12 16.44
CA LYS A 241 6.85 -10.04 17.30
C LYS A 241 5.64 -9.14 17.55
N ALA A 242 5.56 -8.55 18.74
CA ALA A 242 4.37 -7.78 19.12
C ALA A 242 4.11 -6.58 18.20
N ASP A 243 5.15 -6.02 17.57
CA ASP A 243 5.12 -4.93 16.61
C ASP A 243 4.51 -5.31 15.25
N GLU A 244 4.59 -6.58 14.84
CA GLU A 244 4.09 -7.15 13.57
C GLU A 244 2.63 -7.64 13.64
N ARG A 245 1.98 -7.50 14.80
CA ARG A 245 0.58 -7.88 14.99
C ARG A 245 -0.36 -6.76 14.57
N ARG A 246 -1.52 -7.14 14.01
CA ARG A 246 -2.58 -6.19 13.59
C ARG A 246 -2.06 -5.12 12.65
N MET A 247 -1.08 -5.51 11.82
CA MET A 247 -0.48 -4.64 10.84
C MET A 247 -1.55 -4.19 9.87
N TRP A 248 -1.44 -2.93 9.49
CA TRP A 248 -2.29 -2.35 8.47
C TRP A 248 -1.40 -1.66 7.46
N ASN A 249 -1.85 -1.61 6.23
CA ASN A 249 -1.15 -0.90 5.19
C ASN A 249 -2.15 -0.23 4.28
N HIS A 250 -1.68 0.69 3.45
CA HIS A 250 -2.53 1.36 2.48
C HIS A 250 -1.83 1.59 1.15
N LEU A 251 -2.66 1.78 0.15
CA LEU A 251 -2.29 2.12 -1.23
C LEU A 251 -3.48 2.79 -1.90
N TYR A 252 -3.34 3.19 -3.16
CA TYR A 252 -4.40 3.87 -3.90
C TYR A 252 -4.91 3.04 -5.08
N LEU A 253 -6.18 3.28 -5.43
CA LEU A 253 -6.80 2.74 -6.63
C LEU A 253 -7.38 3.89 -7.44
N ASP A 254 -6.84 4.09 -8.63
CA ASP A 254 -7.35 4.99 -9.64
C ASP A 254 -8.18 4.23 -10.67
N LEU A 255 -9.46 4.57 -10.76
CA LEU A 255 -10.37 4.05 -11.76
C LEU A 255 -10.71 5.16 -12.74
N SER A 256 -10.69 4.83 -14.03
CA SER A 256 -11.19 5.71 -15.08
C SER A 256 -12.67 6.05 -14.86
N ALA A 257 -13.16 7.12 -15.51
CA ALA A 257 -14.59 7.45 -15.49
C ALA A 257 -15.47 6.28 -15.96
N LYS A 258 -14.98 5.47 -16.91
CA LYS A 258 -15.69 4.28 -17.38
C LYS A 258 -15.74 3.21 -16.30
N GLU A 259 -14.61 2.84 -15.70
CA GLU A 259 -14.56 1.82 -14.65
C GLU A 259 -15.37 2.24 -13.41
N ALA A 260 -15.36 3.52 -13.05
CA ALA A 260 -16.20 4.04 -11.98
C ALA A 260 -17.70 3.78 -12.26
N ARG A 261 -18.15 3.95 -13.51
CA ARG A 261 -19.53 3.69 -13.89
C ARG A 261 -19.93 2.22 -13.80
N ASP A 262 -18.98 1.27 -13.84
CA ASP A 262 -19.28 -0.16 -13.72
C ASP A 262 -19.85 -0.53 -12.33
N PHE A 263 -19.70 0.32 -11.31
CA PHE A 263 -20.29 0.11 -9.98
C PHE A 263 -21.77 0.52 -9.90
N LEU A 264 -22.36 1.01 -10.98
CA LEU A 264 -23.79 1.31 -11.08
C LEU A 264 -24.49 0.25 -11.94
N PRO A 265 -25.74 -0.11 -11.65
CA PRO A 265 -26.54 -0.89 -12.59
C PRO A 265 -26.64 -0.18 -13.95
N ALA A 266 -26.81 -0.95 -15.02
CA ALA A 266 -27.12 -0.37 -16.33
C ALA A 266 -28.39 0.50 -16.23
N SER A 267 -28.47 1.53 -17.08
CA SER A 267 -29.56 2.51 -17.04
C SER A 267 -30.94 1.83 -17.02
N GLY A 268 -31.79 2.23 -16.07
CA GLY A 268 -33.14 1.68 -15.90
C GLY A 268 -33.21 0.37 -15.11
N LEU A 269 -32.08 -0.26 -14.76
CA LEU A 269 -32.07 -1.47 -13.94
C LEU A 269 -31.89 -1.16 -12.44
N ALA A 270 -32.61 -1.89 -11.60
CA ALA A 270 -32.43 -1.82 -10.14
C ALA A 270 -31.20 -2.60 -9.66
N LYS A 271 -30.75 -3.60 -10.43
CA LYS A 271 -29.60 -4.48 -10.10
C LYS A 271 -28.76 -4.73 -11.33
N GLY A 272 -27.46 -4.96 -11.12
CA GLY A 272 -26.52 -5.28 -12.18
C GLY A 272 -25.30 -6.02 -11.67
N GLN A 273 -24.54 -6.58 -12.61
CA GLN A 273 -23.21 -7.13 -12.38
C GLN A 273 -22.17 -6.02 -12.65
N VAL A 274 -21.21 -5.85 -11.76
CA VAL A 274 -20.04 -5.00 -12.04
C VAL A 274 -19.20 -5.67 -13.11
N ALA A 275 -18.68 -4.89 -14.07
CA ALA A 275 -17.94 -5.43 -15.20
C ALA A 275 -16.78 -6.35 -14.74
N GLU A 276 -16.67 -7.51 -15.39
CA GLU A 276 -15.70 -8.55 -15.01
C GLU A 276 -14.25 -8.02 -15.00
N ALA A 277 -13.87 -7.19 -15.97
CA ALA A 277 -12.54 -6.59 -16.03
C ALA A 277 -12.22 -5.73 -14.78
N THR A 278 -13.18 -4.95 -14.32
CA THR A 278 -13.04 -4.11 -13.11
C THR A 278 -12.93 -4.99 -11.86
N VAL A 279 -13.75 -6.04 -11.74
CA VAL A 279 -13.67 -6.99 -10.62
C VAL A 279 -12.34 -7.76 -10.63
N LYS A 280 -11.86 -8.20 -11.80
CA LYS A 280 -10.56 -8.87 -11.94
C LYS A 280 -9.41 -7.95 -11.55
N ARG A 281 -9.46 -6.66 -11.91
CA ARG A 281 -8.45 -5.68 -11.48
C ARG A 281 -8.42 -5.54 -9.95
N LEU A 282 -9.59 -5.41 -9.31
CA LEU A 282 -9.70 -5.41 -7.84
C LEU A 282 -9.08 -6.68 -7.24
N ALA A 283 -9.51 -7.85 -7.72
CA ALA A 283 -9.06 -9.14 -7.20
C ALA A 283 -7.55 -9.33 -7.37
N ARG A 284 -7.01 -9.01 -8.55
CA ARG A 284 -5.61 -9.22 -8.89
C ARG A 284 -4.65 -8.33 -8.10
N ARG A 285 -5.03 -7.07 -7.84
CA ARG A 285 -4.11 -6.07 -7.28
C ARG A 285 -4.37 -5.72 -5.83
N TYR A 286 -5.64 -5.81 -5.40
CA TYR A 286 -6.09 -5.25 -4.13
C TYR A 286 -6.62 -6.29 -3.15
N LEU A 287 -7.14 -7.43 -3.64
CA LEU A 287 -7.58 -8.54 -2.79
C LEU A 287 -6.45 -9.55 -2.58
N VAL A 288 -5.38 -9.05 -1.97
CA VAL A 288 -4.17 -9.80 -1.63
C VAL A 288 -3.65 -9.33 -0.27
N ASP A 289 -2.85 -10.12 0.44
CA ASP A 289 -2.17 -9.65 1.64
C ASP A 289 -1.04 -8.68 1.30
N PHE A 290 -1.29 -7.40 1.52
CA PHE A 290 -0.28 -6.34 1.49
C PHE A 290 -0.07 -5.70 2.87
N THR A 291 -0.58 -6.33 3.93
CA THR A 291 -0.39 -5.92 5.32
C THR A 291 1.01 -6.31 5.82
N LYS A 292 1.54 -7.40 5.25
CA LYS A 292 2.85 -7.96 5.54
C LYS A 292 3.62 -8.17 4.22
N GLY A 293 4.90 -7.84 4.22
CA GLY A 293 5.80 -8.00 3.06
C GLY A 293 5.62 -6.96 1.95
N ASN A 294 6.22 -7.27 0.80
CA ASN A 294 6.20 -6.42 -0.40
C ASN A 294 5.24 -7.04 -1.42
N ASN A 295 4.10 -6.39 -1.68
CA ASN A 295 3.09 -6.96 -2.58
C ASN A 295 2.58 -6.01 -3.66
N SER A 296 2.78 -6.41 -4.91
CA SER A 296 2.31 -5.74 -6.12
C SER A 296 1.05 -6.42 -6.71
N GLY A 297 0.44 -7.36 -5.99
CA GLY A 297 -0.69 -8.17 -6.46
C GLY A 297 -0.28 -9.58 -6.87
N TYR A 298 -1.08 -10.17 -7.75
CA TYR A 298 -0.81 -11.43 -8.45
C TYR A 298 -0.22 -11.18 -9.85
N LYS A 299 0.65 -12.09 -10.31
CA LYS A 299 1.38 -11.94 -11.58
C LYS A 299 0.42 -11.97 -12.77
N SER A 300 -0.61 -12.79 -12.71
CA SER A 300 -1.59 -12.96 -13.79
C SER A 300 -3.01 -13.20 -13.28
N ASP A 301 -3.97 -13.07 -14.18
CA ASP A 301 -5.38 -13.35 -13.91
C ASP A 301 -5.65 -14.84 -13.61
N ALA A 302 -4.71 -15.75 -13.91
CA ALA A 302 -4.81 -17.16 -13.54
C ALA A 302 -4.81 -17.39 -12.02
N ALA A 303 -4.38 -16.39 -11.25
CA ALA A 303 -4.52 -16.39 -9.81
C ALA A 303 -5.98 -16.25 -9.35
N ILE A 304 -6.85 -15.66 -10.17
CA ILE A 304 -8.25 -15.43 -9.82
C ILE A 304 -9.03 -16.73 -10.06
N LYS A 305 -9.33 -17.45 -8.97
CA LYS A 305 -10.10 -18.71 -9.04
C LYS A 305 -11.60 -18.45 -9.16
N SER A 306 -12.08 -17.42 -8.49
CA SER A 306 -13.40 -16.83 -8.68
C SER A 306 -13.36 -15.37 -8.24
N ALA A 307 -14.09 -14.50 -8.93
CA ALA A 307 -14.32 -13.13 -8.46
C ALA A 307 -15.57 -12.57 -9.13
N TRP A 308 -16.49 -12.03 -8.33
CA TRP A 308 -17.71 -11.42 -8.83
C TRP A 308 -18.19 -10.33 -7.86
N LEU A 309 -18.90 -9.33 -8.41
CA LEU A 309 -19.46 -8.23 -7.63
C LEU A 309 -20.76 -7.78 -8.31
N THR A 310 -21.82 -7.63 -7.51
CA THR A 310 -23.11 -7.09 -7.93
C THR A 310 -23.33 -5.72 -7.31
N THR A 311 -24.19 -4.95 -7.96
CA THR A 311 -24.62 -3.62 -7.52
C THR A 311 -26.15 -3.55 -7.56
N GLU A 312 -26.76 -2.96 -6.54
CA GLU A 312 -28.21 -2.81 -6.38
C GLU A 312 -28.53 -1.37 -5.95
N VAL A 313 -29.43 -0.69 -6.68
CA VAL A 313 -29.96 0.60 -6.23
C VAL A 313 -30.86 0.38 -5.03
N VAL A 314 -30.50 0.98 -3.89
CA VAL A 314 -31.24 0.87 -2.62
C VAL A 314 -31.91 2.18 -2.21
N GLY A 315 -31.70 3.26 -2.96
CA GLY A 315 -32.39 4.52 -2.74
C GLY A 315 -31.95 5.61 -3.69
N THR A 316 -32.84 6.56 -3.95
CA THR A 316 -32.58 7.78 -4.72
C THR A 316 -33.08 8.99 -3.94
N SER A 317 -32.33 10.09 -3.98
CA SER A 317 -32.72 11.36 -3.36
C SER A 317 -32.13 12.51 -4.17
N GLY A 318 -32.97 13.20 -4.94
CA GLY A 318 -32.52 14.20 -5.90
C GLY A 318 -31.56 13.60 -6.92
N SER A 319 -30.35 14.18 -7.06
CA SER A 319 -29.30 13.66 -7.93
C SER A 319 -28.54 12.47 -7.35
N LEU A 320 -28.76 12.11 -6.08
CA LEU A 320 -28.00 11.09 -5.37
C LEU A 320 -28.63 9.71 -5.54
N VAL A 321 -27.85 8.77 -6.09
CA VAL A 321 -28.20 7.35 -6.22
C VAL A 321 -27.37 6.57 -5.22
N THR A 322 -28.03 5.89 -4.28
CA THR A 322 -27.37 5.01 -3.32
C THR A 322 -27.41 3.59 -3.82
N VAL A 323 -26.25 2.94 -3.90
CA VAL A 323 -26.12 1.54 -4.29
C VAL A 323 -25.53 0.69 -3.18
N ARG A 324 -26.00 -0.55 -3.06
CA ARG A 324 -25.41 -1.63 -2.28
C ARG A 324 -24.50 -2.45 -3.20
N LEU A 325 -23.35 -2.85 -2.67
CA LEU A 325 -22.39 -3.72 -3.36
C LEU A 325 -22.27 -5.05 -2.61
N HIS A 326 -22.25 -6.17 -3.34
CA HIS A 326 -22.10 -7.51 -2.76
C HIS A 326 -21.31 -8.42 -3.70
N GLY A 327 -20.36 -9.18 -3.17
CA GLY A 327 -19.53 -10.05 -4.01
C GLY A 327 -18.70 -11.03 -3.21
N GLU A 328 -17.89 -11.79 -3.93
CA GLU A 328 -16.90 -12.70 -3.36
C GLU A 328 -15.68 -12.75 -4.27
N ALA A 329 -14.53 -13.06 -3.69
CA ALA A 329 -13.33 -13.34 -4.44
C ALA A 329 -12.51 -14.46 -3.78
N VAL A 330 -11.96 -15.33 -4.60
CA VAL A 330 -10.97 -16.33 -4.25
C VAL A 330 -9.80 -16.19 -5.19
N THR A 331 -8.66 -15.82 -4.63
CA THR A 331 -7.39 -15.65 -5.34
C THR A 331 -6.34 -16.60 -4.78
N GLU A 332 -5.53 -17.17 -5.66
CA GLU A 332 -4.51 -18.16 -5.31
C GLU A 332 -3.43 -18.26 -6.39
N GLU A 333 -2.17 -18.04 -6.02
CA GLU A 333 -1.02 -18.19 -6.90
C GLU A 333 0.10 -18.98 -6.20
N ALA A 334 0.75 -19.87 -6.95
CA ALA A 334 1.96 -20.54 -6.50
C ALA A 334 3.17 -19.62 -6.72
N SER A 335 4.07 -19.60 -5.76
CA SER A 335 5.39 -19.01 -5.87
C SER A 335 6.45 -20.08 -5.71
N GLU A 336 7.50 -19.99 -6.51
CA GLU A 336 8.71 -20.83 -6.39
C GLU A 336 9.64 -20.34 -5.28
N GLY A 337 9.24 -19.31 -4.53
CA GLY A 337 10.10 -18.64 -3.56
C GLY A 337 11.04 -17.64 -4.24
N TYR A 338 11.56 -16.71 -3.45
CA TYR A 338 12.58 -15.77 -3.91
C TYR A 338 13.95 -16.47 -3.92
N VAL A 339 14.39 -16.90 -5.11
CA VAL A 339 15.75 -17.43 -5.30
C VAL A 339 16.69 -16.26 -5.57
N VAL A 340 17.60 -15.96 -4.63
CA VAL A 340 18.71 -15.03 -4.89
C VAL A 340 19.66 -15.71 -5.88
N PRO A 341 19.84 -15.24 -7.12
CA PRO A 341 20.80 -15.84 -8.03
C PRO A 341 22.21 -15.67 -7.45
N THR A 342 22.93 -16.76 -7.26
CA THR A 342 24.29 -16.76 -6.66
C THR A 342 25.37 -16.23 -7.61
N THR A 343 25.04 -16.00 -8.89
CA THR A 343 26.01 -15.74 -9.96
C THR A 343 25.86 -14.40 -10.67
N SER A 344 24.84 -13.61 -10.35
CA SER A 344 24.72 -12.24 -10.87
C SER A 344 25.30 -11.26 -9.84
N PRO A 345 26.04 -10.19 -10.24
CA PRO A 345 26.28 -9.08 -9.33
C PRO A 345 24.92 -8.64 -8.76
N PRO A 346 24.83 -8.14 -7.52
CA PRO A 346 23.58 -7.91 -6.80
C PRO A 346 22.77 -6.72 -7.37
N GLN A 347 22.60 -6.65 -8.69
CA GLN A 347 21.53 -5.93 -9.34
C GLN A 347 20.26 -6.75 -9.13
N LEU A 348 19.59 -6.45 -8.03
CA LEU A 348 18.20 -6.76 -7.77
C LEU A 348 17.35 -6.28 -8.97
N LEU A 349 17.17 -7.12 -9.98
CA LEU A 349 16.14 -6.95 -11.01
C LEU A 349 14.78 -7.21 -10.36
N ILE A 350 14.28 -6.22 -9.61
CA ILE A 350 12.97 -6.26 -8.97
C ILE A 350 12.13 -5.15 -9.62
N TYR A 351 11.61 -5.45 -10.81
CA TYR A 351 10.40 -4.78 -11.29
C TYR A 351 9.24 -5.29 -10.43
N GLY A 352 8.99 -4.64 -9.29
CA GLY A 352 7.85 -4.98 -8.43
C GLY A 352 7.78 -6.45 -8.00
N ASP A 353 8.94 -7.09 -7.78
CA ASP A 353 9.03 -8.53 -7.52
C ASP A 353 8.22 -8.93 -6.29
N HIS A 354 7.38 -9.93 -6.51
CA HIS A 354 6.50 -10.54 -5.56
C HIS A 354 7.36 -11.39 -4.63
N ARG A 355 8.01 -10.77 -3.63
CA ARG A 355 8.79 -11.54 -2.65
C ARG A 355 7.84 -12.42 -1.85
N VAL A 356 7.77 -13.68 -2.25
CA VAL A 356 7.35 -14.78 -1.40
C VAL A 356 8.65 -15.46 -1.02
N ASP A 357 9.09 -15.32 0.23
CA ASP A 357 10.42 -15.79 0.64
C ASP A 357 10.54 -17.32 0.62
N VAL A 358 9.42 -18.04 0.59
CA VAL A 358 9.37 -19.50 0.62
C VAL A 358 8.50 -20.01 -0.53
N PRO A 359 8.91 -21.08 -1.23
CA PRO A 359 8.04 -21.75 -2.18
C PRO A 359 6.72 -22.14 -1.54
N GLY A 360 5.60 -21.88 -2.21
CA GLY A 360 4.29 -22.18 -1.67
C GLY A 360 3.15 -21.47 -2.37
N VAL A 361 1.94 -21.77 -1.93
CA VAL A 361 0.72 -21.16 -2.43
C VAL A 361 0.29 -20.04 -1.51
N TYR A 362 0.00 -18.88 -2.07
CA TYR A 362 -0.56 -17.75 -1.33
C TYR A 362 -1.83 -17.24 -2.00
N GLY A 363 -2.74 -16.67 -1.21
CA GLY A 363 -4.10 -16.38 -1.67
C GLY A 363 -4.94 -15.57 -0.69
N PHE A 364 -6.11 -15.13 -1.13
CA PHE A 364 -7.12 -14.52 -0.28
C PHE A 364 -8.51 -14.97 -0.72
N ALA A 365 -9.28 -15.54 0.22
CA ALA A 365 -10.68 -15.87 0.02
C ALA A 365 -11.52 -14.94 0.89
N CYS A 366 -12.41 -14.15 0.30
CA CYS A 366 -13.19 -13.15 1.01
C CYS A 366 -14.60 -12.97 0.45
N THR A 367 -15.48 -12.50 1.33
CA THR A 367 -16.78 -11.92 0.96
C THR A 367 -16.64 -10.40 0.95
N LEU A 368 -17.28 -9.76 -0.04
CA LEU A 368 -17.29 -8.34 -0.28
C LEU A 368 -18.68 -7.77 0.04
N HIS A 369 -18.74 -6.71 0.86
CA HIS A 369 -19.95 -5.92 1.07
C HIS A 369 -19.64 -4.44 1.07
N GLY A 370 -20.56 -3.63 0.57
CA GLY A 370 -20.34 -2.20 0.50
C GLY A 370 -21.59 -1.38 0.23
N LYS A 371 -21.37 -0.06 0.28
CA LYS A 371 -22.34 0.97 -0.04
C LYS A 371 -21.62 2.12 -0.74
N ALA A 372 -22.22 2.65 -1.80
CA ALA A 372 -21.72 3.83 -2.47
C ALA A 372 -22.87 4.81 -2.77
N VAL A 373 -22.53 6.10 -2.91
CA VAL A 373 -23.48 7.14 -3.31
C VAL A 373 -22.90 7.89 -4.50
N PHE A 374 -23.64 7.85 -5.61
CA PHE A 374 -23.30 8.49 -6.86
C PHE A 374 -24.13 9.73 -7.07
N ASP A 375 -23.49 10.87 -7.34
CA ASP A 375 -24.16 12.10 -7.75
C ASP A 375 -24.24 12.15 -9.27
N THR A 376 -25.46 12.04 -9.78
CA THR A 376 -25.75 12.04 -11.22
C THR A 376 -25.48 13.37 -11.90
N GLN A 377 -25.57 14.50 -11.17
CA GLN A 377 -25.27 15.83 -11.70
C GLN A 377 -23.77 16.06 -11.77
N ALA A 378 -23.06 15.74 -10.68
CA ALA A 378 -21.60 15.87 -10.63
C ALA A 378 -20.87 14.74 -11.38
N ASN A 379 -21.59 13.71 -11.84
CA ASN A 379 -21.05 12.54 -12.54
C ASN A 379 -19.90 11.86 -11.76
N ARG A 380 -20.07 11.70 -10.45
CA ARG A 380 -19.04 11.11 -9.58
C ARG A 380 -19.61 10.47 -8.32
N PHE A 381 -18.86 9.56 -7.71
CA PHE A 381 -19.17 9.14 -6.34
C PHE A 381 -18.83 10.24 -5.34
N VAL A 382 -19.74 10.46 -4.40
CA VAL A 382 -19.56 11.35 -3.24
C VAL A 382 -19.39 10.58 -1.93
N PHE A 383 -19.59 9.25 -1.99
CA PHE A 383 -19.33 8.31 -0.91
C PHE A 383 -19.05 6.94 -1.53
N PHE A 384 -18.05 6.23 -1.01
CA PHE A 384 -17.76 4.86 -1.43
C PHE A 384 -17.19 4.09 -0.25
N GLU A 385 -17.80 2.97 0.11
CA GLU A 385 -17.26 1.97 1.03
C GLU A 385 -17.48 0.57 0.43
N LEU A 386 -16.41 -0.19 0.31
CA LEU A 386 -16.45 -1.61 0.01
C LEU A 386 -15.45 -2.28 0.94
N VAL A 387 -15.81 -3.40 1.56
CA VAL A 387 -14.88 -4.17 2.40
C VAL A 387 -14.93 -5.64 2.01
N GLY A 388 -13.76 -6.22 1.79
CA GLY A 388 -13.54 -7.65 1.69
C GLY A 388 -13.03 -8.18 3.01
N ALA A 389 -13.71 -9.16 3.60
CA ALA A 389 -13.26 -9.82 4.82
C ALA A 389 -13.22 -11.34 4.61
N GLY A 390 -12.16 -11.97 5.09
CA GLY A 390 -12.00 -13.41 4.94
C GLY A 390 -10.63 -13.89 5.37
N THR A 391 -10.16 -14.98 4.76
CA THR A 391 -8.95 -15.67 5.19
C THR A 391 -7.89 -15.59 4.11
N ARG A 392 -6.75 -14.98 4.44
CA ARG A 392 -5.54 -15.07 3.62
C ARG A 392 -4.86 -16.42 3.82
N LYS A 393 -4.18 -16.92 2.80
CA LYS A 393 -3.42 -18.17 2.79
C LYS A 393 -2.00 -17.89 2.35
N GLY A 394 -1.05 -18.66 2.88
CA GLY A 394 0.36 -18.60 2.49
C GLY A 394 1.07 -17.38 3.06
N GLY A 395 2.25 -17.61 3.64
CA GLY A 395 3.10 -16.54 4.17
C GLY A 395 4.07 -16.08 3.12
N ARG A 396 4.20 -14.77 2.98
CA ARG A 396 5.21 -14.13 2.14
C ARG A 396 6.44 -13.65 2.93
N ASP A 397 6.29 -13.50 4.25
CA ASP A 397 7.36 -13.15 5.18
C ASP A 397 7.69 -14.35 6.09
N LYS A 398 8.93 -14.40 6.57
CA LYS A 398 9.65 -15.60 7.03
C LYS A 398 8.99 -16.38 8.17
N ASN A 399 7.96 -15.82 8.83
CA ASN A 399 7.43 -16.31 10.10
C ASN A 399 5.90 -16.40 10.20
N ASP A 400 5.14 -16.02 9.16
CA ASP A 400 3.66 -15.98 9.24
C ASP A 400 2.98 -16.60 8.02
N TYR A 401 2.96 -17.94 7.99
CA TYR A 401 2.41 -18.73 6.88
C TYR A 401 1.04 -19.33 7.14
N LEU A 402 0.57 -19.28 8.38
CA LEU A 402 -0.72 -19.87 8.71
C LEU A 402 -1.85 -19.00 8.17
N PRO A 403 -2.95 -19.63 7.70
CA PRO A 403 -4.14 -18.90 7.34
C PRO A 403 -4.54 -17.90 8.44
N ALA A 404 -4.86 -16.68 8.02
CA ALA A 404 -5.15 -15.58 8.94
C ALA A 404 -6.39 -14.81 8.49
N PRO A 405 -7.21 -14.31 9.43
CA PRO A 405 -8.27 -13.39 9.08
C PRO A 405 -7.67 -12.05 8.64
N MET A 406 -8.17 -11.51 7.54
CA MET A 406 -7.72 -10.24 6.98
C MET A 406 -8.93 -9.46 6.44
N GLY A 407 -8.86 -8.13 6.52
CA GLY A 407 -9.81 -7.22 5.90
C GLY A 407 -9.13 -6.30 4.90
N VAL A 408 -9.81 -6.00 3.79
CA VAL A 408 -9.41 -4.99 2.80
C VAL A 408 -10.57 -4.04 2.59
N ALA A 409 -10.40 -2.76 2.91
CA ALA A 409 -11.42 -1.72 2.74
C ALA A 409 -11.04 -0.74 1.64
N PHE A 410 -11.99 -0.40 0.79
CA PHE A 410 -11.90 0.62 -0.26
C PHE A 410 -12.79 1.79 0.15
N MET A 411 -12.21 2.97 0.25
CA MET A 411 -12.90 4.19 0.66
C MET A 411 -12.58 5.31 -0.31
N LEU A 412 -13.51 6.24 -0.53
CA LEU A 412 -13.18 7.47 -1.26
C LEU A 412 -12.04 8.20 -0.53
N GLU A 413 -11.07 8.75 -1.27
CA GLU A 413 -9.97 9.50 -0.65
C GLU A 413 -10.50 10.63 0.26
N GLY A 414 -9.92 10.77 1.45
CA GLY A 414 -10.36 11.69 2.51
C GLY A 414 -11.50 11.14 3.39
N GLN A 415 -12.26 10.12 2.96
CA GLN A 415 -13.35 9.56 3.76
C GLN A 415 -12.87 8.80 5.02
N TYR A 416 -11.63 8.31 5.00
CA TYR A 416 -11.02 7.59 6.10
C TYR A 416 -10.70 8.49 7.31
N GLU A 417 -10.65 9.82 7.15
CA GLU A 417 -10.26 10.78 8.19
C GLU A 417 -11.37 11.09 9.20
N VAL A 418 -12.62 10.76 8.86
CA VAL A 418 -13.79 11.06 9.70
C VAL A 418 -14.35 9.75 10.26
N PRO A 419 -14.16 9.43 11.56
CA PRO A 419 -14.84 8.31 12.19
C PRO A 419 -16.35 8.46 12.07
N ALA A 420 -17.07 7.36 11.80
CA ALA A 420 -18.51 7.37 11.61
C ALA A 420 -19.27 7.99 12.82
N ASP A 421 -18.75 7.81 14.02
CA ASP A 421 -19.38 8.30 15.26
C ASP A 421 -19.28 9.81 15.48
N ASN A 422 -18.30 10.49 14.85
CA ASN A 422 -18.13 11.93 15.01
C ASN A 422 -19.11 12.76 14.17
N LYS A 423 -19.80 12.16 13.18
CA LYS A 423 -20.86 12.86 12.43
C LYS A 423 -22.12 13.11 13.27
N LYS A 424 -22.38 12.30 14.31
CA LYS A 424 -23.53 12.51 15.22
C LYS A 424 -23.31 13.66 16.20
N LYS A 425 -22.05 13.94 16.60
CA LYS A 425 -21.73 15.06 17.50
C LYS A 425 -21.72 16.42 16.79
N LYS A 426 -21.32 16.50 15.53
CA LYS A 426 -21.34 17.76 14.75
C LYS A 426 -22.74 18.26 14.35
N LYS A 427 -23.79 17.44 14.46
CA LYS A 427 -25.19 17.87 14.23
C LYS A 427 -25.92 18.38 15.49
N LYS A 428 -25.22 18.47 16.63
CA LYS A 428 -25.80 18.92 17.91
C LYS A 428 -25.25 20.25 18.43
N ASN A 429 -24.43 20.95 17.65
CA ASN A 429 -23.97 22.30 17.97
C ASN A 429 -24.44 23.28 16.91
#